data_AF-A0A8J5EL85-F1
#
_entry.id   AF-A0A8J5EL85-F1
#
_cell.length_a   1.000
_cell.length_b   1.000
_cell.length_c   1.000
_cell.angle_alpha   90.00
_cell.angle_beta   90.00
_cell.angle_gamma   90.00
#
_symmetry.space_group_name_H-M   'P 1'
#
loop_
_entity.id
_entity.type
_entity.pdbx_description
1 polymer ?
#
loop_
_entity_poly.entity_id
_entity_poly.type
_entity_poly.pdbx_seq_one_letter_code
_entity_poly.pdbx_strand_id
1 'polypeptide(L)'
;MALFTAGSFADWEETKIKSALKEWLKDKPGVTHVAVNSPISKQQNVIRHPGITRLVGDWGPYPVDHPELYENPTSDDFQRAYWVTTTQNDIKQCWAPMYTMFSRGNIKEKARVLNSAIFKSAANSLVVDLYCGIGYFFLSYAQLKPRLILGWDINAWSIEGLRRGAQLGKLSLQVVKEGDKPDWSKVGPPGTTHAIVFNESNERAVERIEELRKYNNTTSTEALPLSHINMGLLPDCKQAWDTATALAQPGCTTYHVHENVAMDEIDKFTEERGKVFGKHLHTEMVKTFAPGVGHIVWDFMCT
;
A
#
# COMPACT_ATOMS: atom_id res chain seq x y z
N MET A 1 9.91 14.51 10.50
CA MET A 1 10.29 13.67 11.65
C MET A 1 11.66 13.04 11.43
N ALA A 2 12.32 12.63 12.51
CA ALA A 2 13.52 11.80 12.49
C ALA A 2 13.25 10.45 13.14
N LEU A 3 13.79 9.38 12.54
CA LEU A 3 13.69 8.01 13.04
C LEU A 3 15.07 7.44 13.30
N PHE A 4 15.31 7.05 14.54
CA PHE A 4 16.48 6.29 14.96
C PHE A 4 16.19 4.79 14.90
N THR A 5 17.22 3.95 14.78
CA THR A 5 17.06 2.49 14.80
C THR A 5 16.91 1.97 16.22
N ALA A 6 16.22 0.85 16.39
CA ALA A 6 16.21 0.11 17.64
C ALA A 6 17.63 -0.05 18.22
N GLY A 7 17.78 0.18 19.52
CA GLY A 7 19.06 0.13 20.22
C GLY A 7 19.87 1.42 20.23
N SER A 8 19.49 2.47 19.47
CA SER A 8 20.26 3.74 19.40
C SER A 8 20.51 4.41 20.76
N PHE A 9 19.65 4.13 21.75
CA PHE A 9 19.72 4.70 23.09
C PHE A 9 19.64 3.63 24.19
N ALA A 10 19.99 2.37 23.89
CA ALA A 10 19.78 1.24 24.81
C ALA A 10 20.40 1.44 26.20
N ASP A 11 21.60 2.06 26.25
CA ASP A 11 22.35 2.28 27.49
C ASP A 11 22.25 3.72 28.02
N TRP A 12 21.29 4.49 27.53
CA TRP A 12 21.15 5.90 27.89
C TRP A 12 19.99 6.10 28.86
N GLU A 13 20.24 6.85 29.93
CA GLU A 13 19.16 7.33 30.80
C GLU A 13 18.25 8.32 30.05
N GLU A 14 16.95 8.29 30.37
CA GLU A 14 15.93 9.11 29.70
C GLU A 14 16.25 10.62 29.73
N THR A 15 16.77 11.11 30.86
CA THR A 15 17.20 12.51 31.05
C THR A 15 18.32 12.90 30.09
N LYS A 16 19.30 11.99 29.91
CA LYS A 16 20.42 12.17 28.98
C LYS A 16 19.94 12.17 27.53
N ILE A 17 19.03 11.27 27.17
CA ILE A 17 18.41 11.24 25.83
C ILE A 17 17.71 12.57 25.55
N LYS A 18 16.85 13.04 26.47
CA LYS A 18 16.13 14.32 26.34
C LYS A 18 17.08 15.50 26.16
N SER A 19 18.14 15.58 26.96
CA SER A 19 19.13 16.67 26.87
C SER A 19 19.88 16.64 25.52
N ALA A 20 20.33 15.47 25.09
CA ALA A 20 21.07 15.33 23.83
C ALA A 20 20.20 15.62 22.61
N LEU A 21 18.94 15.16 22.60
CA LEU A 21 18.00 15.46 21.52
C LEU A 21 17.65 16.95 21.47
N LYS A 22 17.49 17.61 22.63
CA LYS A 22 17.27 19.06 22.67
C LYS A 22 18.40 19.84 22.02
N GLU A 23 19.66 19.44 22.27
CA GLU A 23 20.82 20.05 21.62
C GLU A 23 20.84 19.74 20.13
N TRP A 24 20.70 18.46 19.77
CA TRP A 24 20.73 17.98 18.38
C TRP A 24 19.66 18.63 17.49
N LEU A 25 18.50 18.98 18.05
CA LEU A 25 17.40 19.64 17.34
C LEU A 25 17.69 21.09 16.98
N LYS A 26 18.60 21.78 17.69
CA LYS A 26 18.97 23.17 17.38
C LYS A 26 19.51 23.31 15.94
N ASP A 27 20.24 22.29 15.48
CA ASP A 27 20.84 22.25 14.15
C ASP A 27 20.01 21.49 13.11
N LYS A 28 18.73 21.20 13.41
CA LYS A 28 17.84 20.41 12.54
C LYS A 28 16.53 21.16 12.26
N PRO A 29 16.60 22.32 11.59
CA PRO A 29 15.40 23.07 11.26
C PRO A 29 14.41 22.19 10.49
N GLY A 30 13.14 22.20 10.91
CA GLY A 30 12.06 21.39 10.32
C GLY A 30 11.86 20.01 10.94
N VAL A 31 12.75 19.53 11.82
CA VAL A 31 12.50 18.32 12.60
C VAL A 31 11.68 18.67 13.84
N THR A 32 10.40 18.28 13.84
CA THR A 32 9.47 18.53 14.96
C THR A 32 9.21 17.29 15.82
N HIS A 33 9.50 16.12 15.28
CA HIS A 33 9.17 14.82 15.88
C HIS A 33 10.36 13.88 15.78
N VAL A 34 10.68 13.19 16.87
CA VAL A 34 11.77 12.22 16.97
C VAL A 34 11.27 10.95 17.62
N ALA A 35 11.60 9.81 17.03
CA ALA A 35 11.25 8.50 17.58
C ALA A 35 12.30 7.44 17.25
N VAL A 36 12.22 6.30 17.95
CA VAL A 36 12.94 5.07 17.63
C VAL A 36 11.99 4.12 16.90
N ASN A 37 12.46 3.58 15.78
CA ASN A 37 11.76 2.57 15.01
C ASN A 37 12.27 1.18 15.36
N SER A 38 11.35 0.33 15.79
CA SER A 38 11.55 -1.07 16.17
C SER A 38 10.93 -2.01 15.13
N PRO A 39 11.44 -3.24 15.01
CA PRO A 39 10.84 -4.25 14.15
C PRO A 39 9.35 -4.44 14.46
N ILE A 40 8.58 -4.75 13.42
CA ILE A 40 7.16 -5.07 13.55
C ILE A 40 7.04 -6.32 14.44
N SER A 41 6.14 -6.28 15.43
CA SER A 41 5.84 -7.45 16.26
C SER A 41 5.43 -8.63 15.38
N LYS A 42 6.04 -9.80 15.63
CA LYS A 42 5.65 -11.06 14.98
C LYS A 42 4.40 -11.70 15.62
N GLN A 43 3.94 -11.19 16.75
CA GLN A 43 2.77 -11.71 17.46
C GLN A 43 1.52 -10.87 17.11
N GLN A 44 0.49 -11.53 16.59
CA GLN A 44 -0.88 -11.00 16.41
C GLN A 44 -0.99 -9.56 15.87
N ASN A 45 -0.18 -9.21 14.86
CA ASN A 45 -0.21 -7.88 14.22
C ASN A 45 -0.60 -8.00 12.73
N VAL A 46 -1.86 -8.35 12.48
CA VAL A 46 -2.39 -8.57 11.12
C VAL A 46 -2.32 -7.27 10.29
N ILE A 47 -2.58 -6.12 10.92
CA ILE A 47 -2.50 -4.79 10.28
C ILE A 47 -1.07 -4.25 10.13
N ARG A 48 -0.08 -4.97 10.66
CA ARG A 48 1.35 -4.67 10.59
C ARG A 48 1.73 -3.25 11.03
N HIS A 49 1.10 -2.74 12.08
CA HIS A 49 1.44 -1.43 12.62
C HIS A 49 2.92 -1.40 13.09
N PRO A 50 3.61 -0.25 12.95
CA PRO A 50 5.03 -0.16 13.29
C PRO A 50 5.27 -0.15 14.81
N GLY A 51 6.45 -0.60 15.24
CA GLY A 51 6.91 -0.43 16.62
C GLY A 51 7.60 0.92 16.77
N ILE A 52 6.90 1.96 17.22
CA ILE A 52 7.46 3.31 17.38
C ILE A 52 7.52 3.71 18.84
N THR A 53 8.73 4.05 19.32
CA THR A 53 8.94 4.66 20.65
C THR A 53 9.14 6.17 20.49
N ARG A 54 8.20 6.95 21.03
CA ARG A 54 8.20 8.43 20.95
C ARG A 54 9.30 9.02 21.82
N LEU A 55 10.03 10.02 21.31
CA LEU A 55 11.07 10.74 22.06
C LEU A 55 10.80 12.24 22.15
N VAL A 56 10.42 12.86 21.04
CA VAL A 56 10.11 14.30 20.94
C VAL A 56 8.91 14.52 20.03
N GLY A 57 8.10 15.54 20.33
CA GLY A 57 6.94 15.96 19.55
C GLY A 57 5.62 15.45 20.12
N ASP A 58 4.53 16.09 19.71
CA ASP A 58 3.17 15.65 20.03
C ASP A 58 2.65 14.74 18.91
N TRP A 59 2.60 13.45 19.21
CA TRP A 59 2.19 12.42 18.25
C TRP A 59 0.67 12.24 18.18
N GLY A 60 -0.08 12.95 19.02
CA GLY A 60 -1.49 12.70 19.27
C GLY A 60 -1.74 11.48 20.15
N PRO A 61 -3.01 11.01 20.20
CA PRO A 61 -3.40 9.78 20.89
C PRO A 61 -2.54 8.60 20.45
N TYR A 62 -2.23 7.68 21.37
CA TYR A 62 -1.31 6.59 21.08
C TYR A 62 -1.94 5.22 21.33
N PRO A 63 -1.87 4.27 20.37
CA PRO A 63 -2.59 3.00 20.51
C PRO A 63 -2.12 2.07 21.63
N VAL A 64 -0.90 2.21 22.15
CA VAL A 64 -0.51 1.42 23.33
C VAL A 64 -1.32 1.83 24.55
N ASP A 65 -1.67 3.12 24.62
CA ASP A 65 -2.50 3.68 25.69
C ASP A 65 -4.00 3.48 25.38
N HIS A 66 -4.34 3.27 24.09
CA HIS A 66 -5.70 3.22 23.54
C HIS A 66 -5.83 2.18 22.39
N PRO A 67 -5.84 0.87 22.68
CA PRO A 67 -5.84 -0.18 21.66
C PRO A 67 -7.00 -0.09 20.65
N GLU A 68 -8.15 0.45 21.07
CA GLU A 68 -9.34 0.69 20.26
C GLU A 68 -9.07 1.55 19.02
N LEU A 69 -8.02 2.39 19.07
CA LEU A 69 -7.63 3.24 17.95
C LEU A 69 -7.16 2.44 16.75
N TYR A 70 -6.67 1.21 16.91
CA TYR A 70 -6.31 0.36 15.76
C TYR A 70 -7.54 -0.21 15.05
N GLU A 71 -8.60 -0.51 15.79
CA GLU A 71 -9.76 -1.23 15.27
C GLU A 71 -10.79 -0.27 14.70
N ASN A 72 -11.14 0.79 15.45
CA ASN A 72 -12.28 1.64 15.13
C ASN A 72 -11.96 3.14 15.28
N PRO A 73 -10.98 3.69 14.54
CA PRO A 73 -10.65 5.10 14.63
C PRO A 73 -11.80 5.98 14.11
N THR A 74 -12.06 7.07 14.83
CA THR A 74 -13.04 8.08 14.45
C THR A 74 -12.42 9.18 13.58
N SER A 75 -13.27 10.03 13.00
CA SER A 75 -12.79 11.21 12.28
C SER A 75 -12.03 12.20 13.16
N ASP A 76 -12.33 12.26 14.46
CA ASP A 76 -11.59 13.09 15.42
C ASP A 76 -10.19 12.51 15.68
N ASP A 77 -10.07 11.19 15.80
CA ASP A 77 -8.78 10.52 15.98
C ASP A 77 -7.85 10.78 14.79
N PHE A 78 -8.38 10.72 13.56
CA PHE A 78 -7.62 11.09 12.37
C PHE A 78 -7.16 12.56 12.37
N GLN A 79 -7.90 13.47 13.01
CA GLN A 79 -7.52 14.88 13.09
C GLN A 79 -6.46 15.13 14.15
N ARG A 80 -6.53 14.43 15.29
CA ARG A 80 -5.61 14.59 16.41
C ARG A 80 -4.27 13.88 16.21
N ALA A 81 -4.21 12.87 15.34
CA ALA A 81 -2.98 12.14 15.07
C ALA A 81 -1.92 12.97 14.33
N TYR A 82 -0.65 12.65 14.57
CA TYR A 82 0.46 13.20 13.77
C TYR A 82 0.55 12.54 12.39
N TRP A 83 0.46 13.35 11.33
CA TRP A 83 0.57 12.93 9.94
C TRP A 83 1.86 13.43 9.29
N VAL A 84 2.45 12.58 8.46
CA VAL A 84 3.63 12.90 7.66
C VAL A 84 3.25 12.82 6.19
N THR A 85 3.83 13.71 5.39
CA THR A 85 3.72 13.68 3.93
C THR A 85 5.11 13.65 3.32
N THR A 86 5.27 12.85 2.28
CA THR A 86 6.47 12.84 1.43
C THR A 86 6.06 12.82 -0.04
N THR A 87 6.99 13.15 -0.94
CA THR A 87 6.78 13.06 -2.39
C THR A 87 7.80 12.11 -3.00
N GLN A 88 7.34 11.13 -3.76
CA GLN A 88 8.17 10.21 -4.54
C GLN A 88 7.56 10.10 -5.94
N ASN A 89 8.34 10.29 -7.00
CA ASN A 89 7.85 10.25 -8.39
C ASN A 89 6.61 11.13 -8.61
N ASP A 90 6.63 12.35 -8.07
CA ASP A 90 5.51 13.32 -8.07
C ASP A 90 4.22 12.85 -7.39
N ILE A 91 4.25 11.70 -6.69
CA ILE A 91 3.15 11.19 -5.88
C ILE A 91 3.34 11.66 -4.44
N LYS A 92 2.34 12.37 -3.90
CA LYS A 92 2.27 12.70 -2.48
C LYS A 92 1.71 11.51 -1.70
N GLN A 93 2.46 11.02 -0.73
CA GLN A 93 2.05 9.93 0.15
C GLN A 93 1.97 10.44 1.58
N CYS A 94 0.86 10.14 2.23
CA CYS A 94 0.57 10.56 3.59
C CYS A 94 0.41 9.34 4.48
N TRP A 95 0.95 9.40 5.70
CA TRP A 95 0.79 8.32 6.67
C TRP A 95 0.89 8.86 8.09
N ALA A 96 0.25 8.16 9.02
CA ALA A 96 0.37 8.42 10.45
C ALA A 96 1.41 7.45 11.02
N PRO A 97 2.64 7.90 11.38
CA PRO A 97 3.76 7.01 11.68
C PRO A 97 3.51 6.07 12.87
N MET A 98 2.59 6.42 13.77
CA MET A 98 2.25 5.56 14.90
C MET A 98 1.37 4.37 14.51
N TYR A 99 0.71 4.43 13.36
CA TYR A 99 -0.34 3.49 12.96
C TYR A 99 -0.04 2.73 11.67
N THR A 100 0.80 3.33 10.82
CA THR A 100 1.05 2.86 9.46
C THR A 100 2.53 2.99 9.13
N MET A 101 3.02 2.04 8.35
CA MET A 101 4.39 2.07 7.86
C MET A 101 4.54 3.01 6.66
N PHE A 102 5.80 3.35 6.36
CA PHE A 102 6.20 3.88 5.07
C PHE A 102 7.54 3.27 4.66
N SER A 103 7.55 2.51 3.55
CA SER A 103 8.78 1.93 2.97
C SER A 103 9.37 2.84 1.90
N ARG A 104 10.37 3.64 2.27
CA ARG A 104 11.14 4.47 1.31
C ARG A 104 11.83 3.65 0.23
N GLY A 105 12.27 2.43 0.57
CA GLY A 105 13.11 1.58 -0.28
C GLY A 105 12.46 1.08 -1.57
N ASN A 106 11.13 1.21 -1.72
CA ASN A 106 10.42 0.74 -2.92
C ASN A 106 10.36 1.81 -4.02
N ILE A 107 11.10 2.92 -3.90
CA ILE A 107 11.04 4.04 -4.85
C ILE A 107 11.38 3.63 -6.29
N LYS A 108 12.37 2.73 -6.46
CA LYS A 108 12.77 2.21 -7.77
C LYS A 108 11.63 1.41 -8.41
N GLU A 109 10.98 0.55 -7.63
CA GLU A 109 9.86 -0.25 -8.12
C GLU A 109 8.65 0.61 -8.50
N LYS A 110 8.34 1.64 -7.71
CA LYS A 110 7.31 2.61 -8.09
C LYS A 110 7.64 3.31 -9.41
N ALA A 111 8.91 3.66 -9.62
CA ALA A 111 9.35 4.24 -10.89
C ALA A 111 9.25 3.23 -12.04
N ARG A 112 9.54 1.95 -11.81
CA ARG A 112 9.38 0.88 -12.81
C ARG A 112 7.91 0.73 -13.22
N VAL A 113 6.99 0.71 -12.25
CA VAL A 113 5.54 0.69 -12.52
C VAL A 113 5.13 1.84 -13.42
N LEU A 114 5.63 3.06 -13.17
CA LEU A 114 5.27 4.25 -13.95
C LEU A 114 5.83 4.27 -15.38
N ASN A 115 6.95 3.61 -15.63
CA ASN A 115 7.70 3.75 -16.88
C ASN A 115 7.74 2.49 -17.75
N SER A 116 7.36 1.32 -17.20
CA SER A 116 7.41 0.05 -17.93
C SER A 116 6.28 -0.10 -18.94
N ALA A 117 6.58 -0.72 -20.08
CA ALA A 117 5.57 -1.10 -21.06
C ALA A 117 4.58 -2.14 -20.54
N ILE A 118 4.98 -2.96 -19.54
CA ILE A 118 4.16 -4.00 -18.92
C ILE A 118 2.91 -3.39 -18.29
N PHE A 119 3.07 -2.25 -17.59
CA PHE A 119 1.99 -1.64 -16.82
C PHE A 119 1.21 -0.58 -17.59
N LYS A 120 1.55 -0.30 -18.86
CA LYS A 120 0.77 0.62 -19.68
C LYS A 120 -0.70 0.21 -19.62
N SER A 121 -1.54 1.13 -19.19
CA SER A 121 -2.96 0.90 -19.05
C SER A 121 -3.70 1.58 -20.18
N ALA A 122 -4.67 0.87 -20.78
CA ALA A 122 -5.58 1.50 -21.71
C ALA A 122 -6.45 2.53 -20.97
N ALA A 123 -6.91 3.57 -21.67
CA ALA A 123 -7.81 4.58 -21.09
C ALA A 123 -9.15 3.99 -20.59
N ASN A 124 -9.52 2.79 -21.07
CA ASN A 124 -10.63 2.00 -20.58
C ASN A 124 -10.11 0.68 -19.98
N SER A 125 -9.73 0.72 -18.71
CA SER A 125 -9.19 -0.43 -17.98
C SER A 125 -9.53 -0.36 -16.49
N LEU A 126 -9.51 -1.51 -15.85
CA LEU A 126 -9.56 -1.68 -14.42
C LEU A 126 -8.19 -2.13 -13.89
N VAL A 127 -7.75 -1.52 -12.80
CA VAL A 127 -6.61 -1.98 -12.00
C VAL A 127 -7.08 -2.33 -10.60
N VAL A 128 -6.53 -3.40 -10.02
CA VAL A 128 -6.83 -3.89 -8.68
C VAL A 128 -5.56 -3.90 -7.83
N ASP A 129 -5.61 -3.36 -6.62
CA ASP A 129 -4.56 -3.46 -5.61
C ASP A 129 -5.10 -4.15 -4.35
N LEU A 130 -4.70 -5.40 -4.13
CA LEU A 130 -5.22 -6.23 -3.04
C LEU A 130 -4.61 -5.90 -1.67
N TYR A 131 -3.63 -4.99 -1.63
CA TYR A 131 -2.97 -4.51 -0.41
C TYR A 131 -2.56 -3.03 -0.56
N CYS A 132 -3.55 -2.16 -0.72
CA CYS A 132 -3.30 -0.78 -1.17
C CYS A 132 -2.57 0.08 -0.12
N GLY A 133 -2.69 -0.22 1.18
CA GLY A 133 -2.05 0.53 2.24
C GLY A 133 -2.37 2.01 2.20
N ILE A 134 -1.36 2.84 2.46
CA ILE A 134 -1.42 4.31 2.32
C ILE A 134 -1.38 4.78 0.85
N GLY A 135 -1.66 3.87 -0.09
CA GLY A 135 -1.48 4.09 -1.51
C GLY A 135 -0.06 3.81 -1.99
N TYR A 136 0.54 2.69 -1.56
CA TYR A 136 1.93 2.36 -1.88
C TYR A 136 2.19 2.26 -3.37
N PHE A 137 1.51 1.33 -4.03
CA PHE A 137 1.54 1.15 -5.48
C PHE A 137 0.24 1.63 -6.13
N PHE A 138 -0.91 1.55 -5.43
CA PHE A 138 -2.18 2.14 -5.85
C PHE A 138 -2.05 3.52 -6.50
N LEU A 139 -1.36 4.47 -5.85
CA LEU A 139 -1.21 5.82 -6.40
C LEU A 139 -0.30 5.87 -7.65
N SER A 140 0.65 4.93 -7.78
CA SER A 140 1.46 4.80 -9.00
C SER A 140 0.61 4.26 -10.15
N TYR A 141 -0.23 3.26 -9.89
CA TYR A 141 -1.19 2.77 -10.87
C TYR A 141 -2.23 3.83 -11.26
N ALA A 142 -2.71 4.63 -10.30
CA ALA A 142 -3.63 5.72 -10.60
C ALA A 142 -3.01 6.77 -11.55
N GLN A 143 -1.70 7.03 -11.45
CA GLN A 143 -0.98 7.91 -12.37
C GLN A 143 -0.88 7.37 -13.80
N LEU A 144 -1.01 6.05 -13.99
CA LEU A 144 -1.13 5.42 -15.31
C LEU A 144 -2.50 5.64 -15.96
N LYS A 145 -3.41 6.33 -15.25
CA LYS A 145 -4.74 6.75 -15.68
C LYS A 145 -5.62 5.61 -16.23
N PRO A 146 -5.78 4.48 -15.48
CA PRO A 146 -6.85 3.55 -15.79
C PRO A 146 -8.20 4.26 -15.64
N ARG A 147 -9.26 3.67 -16.21
CA ARG A 147 -10.61 4.21 -16.01
C ARG A 147 -11.04 4.09 -14.55
N LEU A 148 -10.75 2.94 -13.96
CA LEU A 148 -11.06 2.62 -12.58
C LEU A 148 -9.88 1.92 -11.92
N ILE A 149 -9.57 2.32 -10.69
CA ILE A 149 -8.67 1.60 -9.82
C ILE A 149 -9.38 1.26 -8.51
N LEU A 150 -9.30 -0.01 -8.12
CA LEU A 150 -9.89 -0.55 -6.89
C LEU A 150 -8.79 -0.99 -5.94
N GLY A 151 -8.94 -0.70 -4.65
CA GLY A 151 -7.94 -1.02 -3.63
C GLY A 151 -8.55 -1.56 -2.36
N TRP A 152 -7.87 -2.48 -1.69
CA TRP A 152 -8.30 -3.06 -0.41
C TRP A 152 -7.24 -2.88 0.66
N ASP A 153 -7.66 -2.49 1.86
CA ASP A 153 -6.83 -2.53 3.07
C ASP A 153 -7.72 -2.59 4.32
N ILE A 154 -7.40 -3.48 5.24
CA ILE A 154 -8.14 -3.65 6.49
C ILE A 154 -7.85 -2.53 7.50
N ASN A 155 -6.72 -1.83 7.39
CA ASN A 155 -6.32 -0.80 8.35
C ASN A 155 -6.92 0.56 7.95
N ALA A 156 -7.86 1.04 8.76
CA ALA A 156 -8.51 2.34 8.53
C ALA A 156 -7.52 3.52 8.49
N TRP A 157 -6.40 3.46 9.22
CA TRP A 157 -5.33 4.47 9.15
C TRP A 157 -4.59 4.46 7.82
N SER A 158 -4.41 3.29 7.22
CA SER A 158 -3.84 3.15 5.88
C SER A 158 -4.75 3.84 4.86
N ILE A 159 -6.05 3.52 4.92
CA ILE A 159 -7.07 4.09 4.02
C ILE A 159 -7.16 5.61 4.16
N GLU A 160 -7.11 6.14 5.39
CA GLU A 160 -7.07 7.59 5.62
C GLU A 160 -5.79 8.23 5.06
N GLY A 161 -4.63 7.58 5.19
CA GLY A 161 -3.38 8.02 4.56
C GLY A 161 -3.47 8.05 3.03
N LEU A 162 -4.04 7.02 2.43
CA LEU A 162 -4.31 6.95 1.00
C LEU A 162 -5.24 8.09 0.59
N ARG A 163 -6.33 8.32 1.32
CA ARG A 163 -7.30 9.40 1.05
C ARG A 163 -6.65 10.77 1.05
N ARG A 164 -5.79 11.06 2.04
CA ARG A 164 -5.02 12.31 2.10
C ARG A 164 -4.06 12.45 0.93
N GLY A 165 -3.34 11.37 0.57
CA GLY A 165 -2.45 11.34 -0.59
C GLY A 165 -3.19 11.59 -1.91
N ALA A 166 -4.33 10.91 -2.11
CA ALA A 166 -5.21 11.07 -3.26
C ALA A 166 -5.75 12.51 -3.38
N GLN A 167 -6.20 13.10 -2.27
CA GLN A 167 -6.67 14.49 -2.25
C GLN A 167 -5.58 15.47 -2.68
N LEU A 168 -4.35 15.30 -2.18
CA LEU A 168 -3.21 16.13 -2.57
C LEU A 168 -2.82 15.94 -4.05
N GLY A 169 -3.03 14.73 -4.59
CA GLY A 169 -2.86 14.39 -6.00
C GLY A 169 -4.07 14.73 -6.89
N LYS A 170 -5.14 15.32 -6.33
CA LYS A 170 -6.41 15.62 -7.01
C LYS A 170 -7.06 14.40 -7.68
N LEU A 171 -6.85 13.21 -7.12
CA LEU A 171 -7.50 11.97 -7.55
C LEU A 171 -8.89 11.88 -6.92
N SER A 172 -9.91 11.64 -7.76
CA SER A 172 -11.27 11.37 -7.29
C SER A 172 -11.32 10.01 -6.61
N LEU A 173 -11.50 9.99 -5.29
CA LEU A 173 -11.46 8.79 -4.46
C LEU A 173 -12.75 8.64 -3.65
N GLN A 174 -13.40 7.48 -3.75
CA GLN A 174 -14.41 7.02 -2.82
C GLN A 174 -13.81 6.03 -1.81
N VAL A 175 -14.10 6.22 -0.53
CA VAL A 175 -13.83 5.23 0.52
C VAL A 175 -15.12 4.49 0.82
N VAL A 176 -15.10 3.17 0.81
CA VAL A 176 -16.23 2.29 1.13
C VAL A 176 -15.85 1.47 2.36
N LYS A 177 -16.67 1.52 3.41
CA LYS A 177 -16.44 0.70 4.61
C LYS A 177 -17.03 -0.69 4.44
N GLU A 178 -16.59 -1.63 5.26
CA GLU A 178 -17.20 -2.96 5.33
C GLU A 178 -18.72 -2.86 5.54
N GLY A 179 -19.48 -3.62 4.75
CA GLY A 179 -20.94 -3.60 4.74
C GLY A 179 -21.57 -2.52 3.85
N ASP A 180 -20.81 -1.52 3.41
CA ASP A 180 -21.34 -0.44 2.56
C ASP A 180 -21.37 -0.77 1.06
N LYS A 181 -22.26 -0.02 0.39
CA LYS A 181 -22.44 0.24 -1.05
C LYS A 181 -21.33 1.03 -1.78
N PRO A 182 -20.48 0.51 -2.68
CA PRO A 182 -19.83 1.39 -3.66
C PRO A 182 -20.86 2.12 -4.53
N ASP A 183 -20.52 3.35 -4.94
CA ASP A 183 -21.36 4.15 -5.83
C ASP A 183 -20.82 4.07 -7.26
N TRP A 184 -21.15 2.98 -7.94
CA TRP A 184 -20.66 2.70 -9.29
C TRP A 184 -21.06 3.76 -10.32
N SER A 185 -22.12 4.53 -10.05
CA SER A 185 -22.58 5.60 -10.95
C SER A 185 -21.59 6.77 -11.07
N LYS A 186 -20.68 6.90 -10.11
CA LYS A 186 -19.60 7.91 -10.13
C LYS A 186 -18.42 7.51 -10.99
N VAL A 187 -18.37 6.27 -11.49
CA VAL A 187 -17.31 5.85 -12.42
C VAL A 187 -17.55 6.50 -13.78
N GLY A 188 -16.77 7.54 -14.06
CA GLY A 188 -16.86 8.29 -15.31
C GLY A 188 -16.51 7.46 -16.57
N PRO A 189 -16.63 8.07 -17.76
CA PRO A 189 -16.32 7.43 -19.04
C PRO A 189 -14.82 7.14 -19.22
N PRO A 190 -14.43 6.34 -20.23
CA PRO A 190 -13.03 6.18 -20.61
C PRO A 190 -12.26 7.51 -20.72
N GLY A 191 -11.00 7.52 -20.29
CA GLY A 191 -10.17 8.72 -20.25
C GLY A 191 -10.33 9.58 -18.99
N THR A 192 -11.28 9.25 -18.11
CA THR A 192 -11.31 9.72 -16.72
C THR A 192 -10.72 8.66 -15.80
N THR A 193 -10.19 9.03 -14.64
CA THR A 193 -9.68 8.07 -13.64
C THR A 193 -10.42 8.24 -12.32
N HIS A 194 -11.09 7.17 -11.91
CA HIS A 194 -11.80 7.10 -10.64
C HIS A 194 -11.14 6.05 -9.75
N ALA A 195 -11.06 6.34 -8.46
CA ALA A 195 -10.50 5.46 -7.46
C ALA A 195 -11.57 5.08 -6.44
N ILE A 196 -11.66 3.80 -6.10
CA ILE A 196 -12.48 3.33 -4.99
C ILE A 196 -11.60 2.46 -4.11
N VAL A 197 -11.58 2.73 -2.81
CA VAL A 197 -10.87 1.91 -1.83
C VAL A 197 -11.84 1.36 -0.81
N PHE A 198 -11.69 0.07 -0.52
CA PHE A 198 -12.51 -0.66 0.42
C PHE A 198 -11.73 -0.87 1.70
N ASN A 199 -12.28 -0.37 2.81
CA ASN A 199 -11.77 -0.66 4.13
C ASN A 199 -12.40 -1.95 4.67
N GLU A 200 -11.97 -3.07 4.10
CA GLU A 200 -12.44 -4.43 4.41
C GLU A 200 -11.39 -5.46 3.93
N SER A 201 -11.62 -6.75 4.18
CA SER A 201 -10.75 -7.82 3.67
C SER A 201 -10.72 -7.87 2.14
N ASN A 202 -9.54 -8.11 1.56
CA ASN A 202 -9.41 -8.28 0.11
C ASN A 202 -10.12 -9.53 -0.44
N GLU A 203 -10.50 -10.47 0.43
CA GLU A 203 -11.32 -11.64 0.08
C GLU A 203 -12.69 -11.24 -0.49
N ARG A 204 -13.17 -10.02 -0.23
CA ARG A 204 -14.40 -9.47 -0.81
C ARG A 204 -14.22 -8.98 -2.25
N ALA A 205 -12.99 -8.91 -2.78
CA ALA A 205 -12.72 -8.30 -4.08
C ALA A 205 -13.47 -9.00 -5.23
N VAL A 206 -13.61 -10.33 -5.18
CA VAL A 206 -14.38 -11.10 -6.19
C VAL A 206 -15.83 -10.62 -6.24
N GLU A 207 -16.50 -10.58 -5.09
CA GLU A 207 -17.89 -10.12 -4.98
C GLU A 207 -18.04 -8.66 -5.44
N ARG A 208 -17.17 -7.75 -4.99
CA ARG A 208 -17.22 -6.33 -5.38
C ARG A 208 -17.06 -6.15 -6.89
N ILE A 209 -16.18 -6.93 -7.53
CA ILE A 209 -15.99 -6.86 -8.98
C ILE A 209 -17.14 -7.51 -9.74
N GLU A 210 -17.78 -8.55 -9.20
CA GLU A 210 -19.03 -9.07 -9.75
C GLU A 210 -20.18 -8.07 -9.67
N GLU A 211 -20.31 -7.32 -8.57
CA GLU A 211 -21.27 -6.22 -8.44
C GLU A 211 -21.04 -5.16 -9.53
N LEU A 212 -19.79 -4.75 -9.74
CA LEU A 212 -19.42 -3.83 -10.82
C LEU A 212 -19.77 -4.38 -12.19
N ARG A 213 -19.46 -5.66 -12.48
CA ARG A 213 -19.79 -6.31 -13.76
C ARG A 213 -21.30 -6.33 -13.99
N LYS A 214 -22.10 -6.66 -12.97
CA LYS A 214 -23.57 -6.63 -13.03
C LYS A 214 -24.09 -5.21 -13.30
N TYR A 215 -23.54 -4.21 -12.62
CA TYR A 215 -23.89 -2.80 -12.84
C TYR A 215 -23.55 -2.34 -14.27
N ASN A 216 -22.37 -2.69 -14.78
CA ASN A 216 -21.98 -2.33 -16.13
C ASN A 216 -22.91 -2.99 -17.16
N ASN A 217 -23.24 -4.27 -17.01
CA ASN A 217 -24.15 -4.96 -17.93
C ASN A 217 -25.55 -4.33 -18.01
N THR A 218 -26.00 -3.60 -16.99
CA THR A 218 -27.30 -2.92 -16.99
C THR A 218 -27.24 -1.46 -17.47
N THR A 219 -26.06 -0.85 -17.49
CA THR A 219 -25.91 0.61 -17.71
C THR A 219 -24.97 0.99 -18.87
N SER A 220 -24.14 0.06 -19.34
CA SER A 220 -23.10 0.29 -20.36
C SER A 220 -22.91 -0.94 -21.24
N THR A 221 -22.62 -0.73 -22.52
CA THR A 221 -22.22 -1.82 -23.44
C THR A 221 -20.71 -2.02 -23.51
N GLU A 222 -19.93 -1.13 -22.91
CA GLU A 222 -18.47 -1.17 -22.99
C GLU A 222 -17.87 -2.02 -21.87
N ALA A 223 -17.15 -3.08 -22.24
CA ALA A 223 -16.43 -3.92 -21.30
C ALA A 223 -15.34 -3.12 -20.56
N LEU A 224 -15.11 -3.45 -19.30
CA LEU A 224 -14.04 -2.88 -18.49
C LEU A 224 -13.01 -3.98 -18.19
N PRO A 225 -11.98 -4.14 -19.03
CA PRO A 225 -11.00 -5.23 -18.87
C PRO A 225 -10.12 -4.99 -17.64
N LEU A 226 -9.88 -6.06 -16.87
CA LEU A 226 -8.96 -6.03 -15.73
C LEU A 226 -7.53 -6.16 -16.25
N SER A 227 -6.80 -5.05 -16.32
CA SER A 227 -5.46 -5.04 -16.89
C SER A 227 -4.40 -5.51 -15.89
N HIS A 228 -4.51 -5.11 -14.62
CA HIS A 228 -3.44 -5.32 -13.63
C HIS A 228 -4.00 -5.71 -12.26
N ILE A 229 -3.36 -6.67 -11.61
CA ILE A 229 -3.58 -7.02 -10.20
C ILE A 229 -2.26 -6.88 -9.44
N ASN A 230 -2.23 -6.00 -8.45
CA ASN A 230 -1.11 -5.81 -7.56
C ASN A 230 -1.29 -6.60 -6.26
N MET A 231 -0.27 -7.39 -5.90
CA MET A 231 -0.20 -8.17 -4.66
C MET A 231 1.02 -7.75 -3.85
N GLY A 232 0.96 -6.52 -3.32
CA GLY A 232 2.06 -5.83 -2.64
C GLY A 232 2.28 -6.16 -1.16
N LEU A 233 2.15 -7.43 -0.74
CA LEU A 233 2.36 -7.85 0.66
C LEU A 233 3.70 -8.60 0.83
N LEU A 234 4.41 -8.32 1.92
CA LEU A 234 5.64 -9.02 2.32
C LEU A 234 5.47 -9.66 3.71
N PRO A 235 6.15 -10.77 4.06
CA PRO A 235 7.18 -11.45 3.27
C PRO A 235 6.64 -12.21 2.06
N ASP A 236 5.33 -12.46 1.99
CA ASP A 236 4.66 -13.02 0.82
C ASP A 236 3.22 -12.51 0.74
N CYS A 237 2.56 -12.83 -0.37
CA CYS A 237 1.19 -12.46 -0.66
C CYS A 237 0.29 -13.67 -0.96
N LYS A 238 0.64 -14.88 -0.47
CA LYS A 238 -0.05 -16.13 -0.81
C LYS A 238 -1.55 -16.11 -0.51
N GLN A 239 -1.95 -15.40 0.56
CA GLN A 239 -3.36 -15.25 0.95
C GLN A 239 -4.22 -14.58 -0.13
N ALA A 240 -3.61 -13.79 -1.03
CA ALA A 240 -4.34 -13.14 -2.11
C ALA A 240 -4.39 -13.96 -3.41
N TRP A 241 -3.72 -15.11 -3.51
CA TRP A 241 -3.58 -15.85 -4.77
C TRP A 241 -4.91 -16.34 -5.32
N ASP A 242 -5.76 -16.93 -4.46
CA ASP A 242 -7.08 -17.43 -4.89
C ASP A 242 -7.97 -16.27 -5.36
N THR A 243 -7.95 -15.14 -4.64
CA THR A 243 -8.66 -13.92 -5.03
C THR A 243 -8.14 -13.39 -6.37
N ALA A 244 -6.82 -13.28 -6.53
CA ALA A 244 -6.21 -12.74 -7.75
C ALA A 244 -6.50 -13.62 -8.97
N THR A 245 -6.36 -14.93 -8.84
CA THR A 245 -6.60 -15.89 -9.93
C THR A 245 -8.09 -15.99 -10.30
N ALA A 246 -9.01 -15.87 -9.34
CA ALA A 246 -10.44 -15.79 -9.60
C ALA A 246 -10.86 -14.51 -10.36
N LEU A 247 -10.12 -13.41 -10.17
CA LEU A 247 -10.41 -12.13 -10.81
C LEU A 247 -9.86 -12.01 -12.23
N ALA A 248 -8.68 -12.59 -12.47
CA ALA A 248 -7.90 -12.38 -13.67
C ALA A 248 -8.59 -12.85 -14.95
N GLN A 249 -8.21 -12.20 -16.06
CA GLN A 249 -8.72 -12.44 -17.39
C GLN A 249 -7.57 -12.92 -18.28
N PRO A 250 -7.65 -14.16 -18.83
CA PRO A 250 -6.63 -14.69 -19.73
C PRO A 250 -6.32 -13.76 -20.90
N GLY A 251 -5.04 -13.54 -21.17
CA GLY A 251 -4.54 -12.65 -22.22
C GLY A 251 -4.71 -11.15 -21.95
N CYS A 252 -5.30 -10.76 -20.82
CA CYS A 252 -5.58 -9.36 -20.47
C CYS A 252 -4.89 -8.93 -19.17
N THR A 253 -4.91 -9.78 -18.14
CA THR A 253 -4.46 -9.41 -16.80
C THR A 253 -3.00 -9.74 -16.56
N THR A 254 -2.24 -8.75 -16.09
CA THR A 254 -0.89 -8.93 -15.53
C THR A 254 -0.94 -8.95 -14.01
N TYR A 255 -0.31 -9.94 -13.40
CA TYR A 255 -0.07 -10.01 -11.96
C TYR A 255 1.25 -9.33 -11.61
N HIS A 256 1.26 -8.57 -10.52
CA HIS A 256 2.45 -7.97 -9.94
C HIS A 256 2.65 -8.51 -8.52
N VAL A 257 3.58 -9.45 -8.38
CA VAL A 257 3.69 -10.36 -7.22
C VAL A 257 4.93 -10.01 -6.40
N HIS A 258 4.74 -9.63 -5.13
CA HIS A 258 5.84 -9.27 -4.23
C HIS A 258 6.12 -10.40 -3.23
N GLU A 259 7.38 -10.82 -3.09
CA GLU A 259 7.80 -11.73 -2.01
C GLU A 259 9.25 -11.45 -1.57
N ASN A 260 9.61 -11.89 -0.36
CA ASN A 260 10.97 -11.97 0.13
C ASN A 260 11.52 -13.36 -0.13
N VAL A 261 12.58 -13.47 -0.93
CA VAL A 261 13.10 -14.77 -1.40
C VAL A 261 14.62 -14.82 -1.24
N ALA A 262 15.13 -16.01 -0.90
CA ALA A 262 16.56 -16.26 -0.88
C ALA A 262 17.13 -16.10 -2.31
N MET A 263 18.26 -15.42 -2.47
CA MET A 263 18.75 -15.03 -3.79
C MET A 263 19.04 -16.21 -4.72
N ASP A 264 19.39 -17.37 -4.16
CA ASP A 264 19.66 -18.62 -4.87
C ASP A 264 18.39 -19.42 -5.20
N GLU A 265 17.21 -19.02 -4.69
CA GLU A 265 15.93 -19.67 -4.97
C GLU A 265 15.06 -18.92 -6.00
N ILE A 266 15.54 -17.78 -6.53
CA ILE A 266 14.75 -16.91 -7.42
C ILE A 266 14.24 -17.66 -8.65
N ASP A 267 15.09 -18.44 -9.32
CA ASP A 267 14.71 -19.16 -10.55
C ASP A 267 13.64 -20.22 -10.27
N LYS A 268 13.83 -21.01 -9.21
CA LYS A 268 12.86 -22.00 -8.75
C LYS A 268 11.51 -21.35 -8.42
N PHE A 269 11.53 -20.23 -7.69
CA PHE A 269 10.30 -19.50 -7.35
C PHE A 269 9.63 -18.96 -8.62
N THR A 270 10.40 -18.45 -9.58
CA THR A 270 9.87 -17.97 -10.87
C THR A 270 9.09 -19.07 -11.60
N GLU A 271 9.66 -20.28 -11.69
CA GLU A 271 8.99 -21.43 -12.30
C GLU A 271 7.73 -21.87 -11.54
N GLU A 272 7.80 -21.94 -10.21
CA GLU A 272 6.66 -22.30 -9.37
C GLU A 272 5.49 -21.30 -9.51
N ARG A 273 5.79 -20.00 -9.51
CA ARG A 273 4.77 -18.95 -9.66
C ARG A 273 4.24 -18.89 -11.09
N GLY A 274 5.06 -19.20 -12.09
CA GLY A 274 4.62 -19.31 -13.48
C GLY A 274 3.54 -20.38 -13.69
N LYS A 275 3.57 -21.48 -12.91
CA LYS A 275 2.51 -22.51 -12.94
C LYS A 275 1.16 -22.01 -12.39
N VAL A 276 1.17 -20.98 -11.56
CA VAL A 276 -0.02 -20.39 -10.94
C VAL A 276 -0.54 -19.21 -11.76
N PHE A 277 0.37 -18.32 -12.18
CA PHE A 277 0.01 -17.02 -12.75
C PHE A 277 0.14 -16.94 -14.27
N GLY A 278 0.74 -17.95 -14.91
CA GLY A 278 0.90 -18.02 -16.35
C GLY A 278 2.28 -17.58 -16.82
N LYS A 279 2.33 -16.88 -17.96
CA LYS A 279 3.58 -16.55 -18.63
C LYS A 279 4.38 -15.52 -17.84
N HIS A 280 5.59 -15.89 -17.43
CA HIS A 280 6.57 -14.95 -16.86
C HIS A 280 6.92 -13.84 -17.86
N LEU A 281 6.88 -12.59 -17.40
CA LEU A 281 7.23 -11.42 -18.18
C LEU A 281 8.53 -10.78 -17.69
N HIS A 282 8.69 -10.66 -16.37
CA HIS A 282 9.82 -9.95 -15.77
C HIS A 282 10.05 -10.38 -14.32
N THR A 283 11.32 -10.35 -13.89
CA THR A 283 11.72 -10.48 -12.49
C THR A 283 12.53 -9.24 -12.11
N GLU A 284 12.11 -8.54 -11.06
CA GLU A 284 12.80 -7.37 -10.53
C GLU A 284 13.31 -7.64 -9.11
N MET A 285 14.59 -7.33 -8.89
CA MET A 285 15.21 -7.35 -7.57
C MET A 285 15.17 -5.93 -6.98
N VAL A 286 14.15 -5.66 -6.16
CA VAL A 286 13.84 -4.30 -5.69
C VAL A 286 14.90 -3.78 -4.71
N LYS A 287 15.21 -4.58 -3.68
CA LYS A 287 16.17 -4.25 -2.61
C LYS A 287 16.49 -5.47 -1.76
N THR A 288 17.65 -5.46 -1.10
CA THR A 288 17.98 -6.47 -0.09
C THR A 288 17.08 -6.30 1.13
N PHE A 289 16.44 -7.37 1.57
CA PHE A 289 15.59 -7.40 2.77
C PHE A 289 16.40 -7.81 4.01
N ALA A 290 17.24 -8.84 3.87
CA ALA A 290 18.17 -9.33 4.88
C ALA A 290 19.40 -9.94 4.17
N PRO A 291 20.51 -10.27 4.87
CA PRO A 291 21.63 -10.97 4.26
C PRO A 291 21.15 -12.23 3.51
N GLY A 292 21.44 -12.31 2.21
CA GLY A 292 21.02 -13.42 1.35
C GLY A 292 19.54 -13.44 0.93
N VAL A 293 18.72 -12.50 1.37
CA VAL A 293 17.27 -12.43 1.05
C VAL A 293 16.93 -11.12 0.35
N GLY A 294 16.35 -11.22 -0.84
CA GLY A 294 15.87 -10.10 -1.63
C GLY A 294 14.37 -9.90 -1.54
N HIS A 295 13.92 -8.64 -1.63
CA HIS A 295 12.54 -8.35 -2.03
C HIS A 295 12.49 -8.47 -3.55
N ILE A 296 11.89 -9.57 -4.01
CA ILE A 296 11.69 -9.89 -5.42
C ILE A 296 10.27 -9.55 -5.82
N VAL A 297 10.15 -9.12 -7.06
CA VAL A 297 8.90 -8.80 -7.71
C VAL A 297 8.84 -9.53 -9.04
N TRP A 298 7.75 -10.23 -9.30
CA TRP A 298 7.50 -10.86 -10.59
C TRP A 298 6.29 -10.26 -11.27
N ASP A 299 6.41 -10.12 -12.59
CA ASP A 299 5.30 -9.84 -13.47
C ASP A 299 4.94 -11.10 -14.27
N PHE A 300 3.67 -11.49 -14.22
CA PHE A 300 3.14 -12.63 -14.97
C PHE A 300 1.92 -12.20 -15.78
N MET A 301 1.84 -12.61 -17.04
CA MET A 301 0.63 -12.52 -17.84
C MET A 301 -0.24 -13.74 -17.58
N CYS A 302 -1.50 -13.51 -17.19
CA CYS A 302 -2.51 -14.55 -17.14
C CYS A 302 -2.70 -15.15 -18.53
N THR A 303 -2.53 -16.46 -18.66
CA THR A 303 -2.65 -17.22 -19.93
C THR A 303 -3.69 -18.30 -19.82
#